data_AF-A0A355Q8M6-F1
#
_entry.id   AF-A0A355Q8M6-F1
#
_cell.length_a   1.000
_cell.length_b   1.000
_cell.length_c   1.000
_cell.angle_alpha   90.00
_cell.angle_beta   90.00
_cell.angle_gamma   90.00
#
_symmetry.space_group_name_H-M   'P 1'
#
loop_
_entity.id
_entity.type
_entity.pdbx_description
1 polymer ?
#
loop_
_entity_poly.entity_id
_entity_poly.type
_entity_poly.pdbx_seq_one_letter_code
_entity_poly.pdbx_strand_id
1 'polypeptide(L)' 'MDFKPKKRFPKKELNYWLRRNFTWDHNKWNELLTDLEQQGFTEWVGNAAGRDALGLYLETNRQPA' A
#
# COMPACT_ATOMS: atom_id res chain seq x y z
N MET A 1 -1.33 -16.94 17.03
CA MET A 1 -2.23 -16.62 15.92
C MET A 1 -1.41 -16.60 14.65
N ASP A 2 -1.57 -17.61 13.82
CA ASP A 2 -0.88 -17.71 12.53
C ASP A 2 -1.54 -16.73 11.56
N PHE A 3 -1.12 -15.46 11.62
CA PHE A 3 -1.45 -14.48 10.59
C PHE A 3 -0.73 -14.89 9.30
N LYS A 4 -1.34 -15.83 8.57
CA LYS A 4 -0.86 -16.19 7.24
C LYS A 4 -0.84 -14.92 6.39
N PRO A 5 0.31 -14.57 5.78
CA PRO A 5 0.40 -13.41 4.92
C PRO A 5 -0.68 -13.49 3.84
N LYS A 6 -1.43 -12.40 3.65
CA LYS A 6 -2.37 -12.30 2.55
C LYS A 6 -1.58 -12.18 1.26
N LYS A 7 -1.56 -13.25 0.46
CA LYS A 7 -0.96 -13.26 -0.90
C LYS A 7 -1.68 -12.36 -1.92
N ARG A 8 -2.86 -11.82 -1.58
CA ARG A 8 -3.62 -10.97 -2.50
C ARG A 8 -3.05 -9.55 -2.52
N PHE A 9 -3.09 -8.89 -3.67
CA PHE A 9 -2.69 -7.49 -3.79
C PHE A 9 -3.69 -6.56 -3.05
N PRO A 10 -3.23 -5.60 -2.24
CA PRO A 10 -4.08 -4.77 -1.37
C PRO A 10 -4.79 -3.62 -2.12
N LYS A 11 -5.53 -3.92 -3.20
CA LYS A 11 -6.23 -2.89 -4.01
C LYS A 11 -7.17 -2.03 -3.19
N LYS A 12 -7.89 -2.62 -2.24
CA LYS A 12 -8.93 -1.94 -1.46
C LYS A 12 -8.29 -0.90 -0.53
N GLU A 13 -7.20 -1.28 0.12
CA GLU A 13 -6.43 -0.47 1.05
C GLU A 13 -5.76 0.69 0.30
N LEU A 14 -5.17 0.42 -0.87
CA LEU A 14 -4.60 1.46 -1.74
C LEU A 14 -5.66 2.46 -2.24
N ASN A 15 -6.82 1.97 -2.67
CA ASN A 15 -7.92 2.85 -3.10
C ASN A 15 -8.46 3.70 -1.94
N TYR A 16 -8.53 3.13 -0.73
CA TYR A 16 -8.92 3.87 0.46
C TYR A 16 -7.88 4.96 0.81
N TRP A 17 -6.58 4.64 0.69
CA TRP A 17 -5.51 5.61 0.90
C TRP A 17 -5.55 6.74 -0.14
N LEU A 18 -5.73 6.43 -1.43
CA LEU A 18 -5.85 7.42 -2.51
C LEU A 18 -7.01 8.40 -2.27
N ARG A 19 -8.13 7.93 -1.74
CA ARG A 19 -9.28 8.79 -1.39
C ARG A 19 -9.00 9.78 -0.27
N ARG A 20 -8.08 9.46 0.64
CA ARG A 20 -7.73 10.32 1.79
C ARG A 20 -6.51 11.18 1.52
N ASN A 21 -5.67 10.77 0.57
CA ASN A 21 -4.38 11.37 0.29
C ASN A 21 -4.30 11.79 -1.18
N PHE A 22 -4.75 13.03 -1.43
CA PHE A 22 -4.68 13.66 -2.75
C PHE A 22 -3.25 14.05 -3.14
N THR A 23 -2.37 14.26 -2.14
CA THR A 23 -0.96 14.60 -2.33
C THR A 23 -0.06 13.46 -1.90
N TRP A 24 1.00 13.23 -2.66
CA TRP A 24 2.05 12.29 -2.29
C TRP A 24 2.88 12.87 -1.16
N ASP A 25 3.08 12.10 -0.09
CA ASP A 25 3.92 12.45 1.05
C ASP A 25 4.67 11.20 1.51
N HIS A 26 5.97 11.34 1.74
CA HIS A 26 6.82 10.21 2.12
C HIS A 26 6.47 9.65 3.50
N ASN A 27 6.00 10.47 4.45
CA ASN A 27 5.54 10.01 5.75
C ASN A 27 4.25 9.19 5.60
N LYS A 28 3.30 9.67 4.78
CA LYS A 28 2.05 8.94 4.49
C LYS A 28 2.28 7.61 3.76
N TRP A 29 3.33 7.54 2.96
CA TRP A 29 3.79 6.31 2.34
C TRP A 29 4.31 5.31 3.39
N ASN A 30 5.17 5.74 4.32
CA ASN A 30 5.63 4.87 5.39
C ASN A 30 4.48 4.40 6.30
N GLU A 31 3.53 5.29 6.63
CA GLU A 31 2.33 4.92 7.39
C GLU A 31 1.50 3.85 6.66
N LEU A 32 1.32 3.98 5.34
CA LEU A 32 0.63 2.98 4.53
C LEU A 32 1.35 1.64 4.55
N LEU A 33 2.68 1.63 4.46
CA LEU A 33 3.45 0.40 4.51
C LEU A 33 3.27 -0.31 5.87
N THR A 34 3.31 0.43 6.97
CA THR A 34 3.07 -0.10 8.32
C THR A 34 1.64 -0.63 8.48
N ASP A 35 0.63 0.09 7.99
CA ASP A 35 -0.76 -0.36 8.02
C ASP A 35 -0.93 -1.67 7.24
N LEU A 36 -0.39 -1.73 6.01
CA LEU A 36 -0.38 -2.94 5.20
C LEU A 36 0.35 -4.10 5.88
N GLU A 37 1.47 -3.84 6.56
CA GLU A 37 2.20 -4.82 7.35
C GLU A 37 1.32 -5.41 8.45
N GLN A 38 0.68 -4.55 9.26
CA GLN A 38 -0.21 -4.94 10.36
C GLN A 38 -1.45 -5.70 9.88
N GLN A 39 -1.96 -5.37 8.69
CA GLN A 39 -3.08 -6.07 8.06
C GLN A 39 -2.72 -7.44 7.48
N GLY A 40 -1.44 -7.81 7.50
CA GLY A 40 -0.90 -9.08 7.03
C GLY A 40 -0.46 -9.08 5.57
N PHE A 41 -0.20 -7.93 4.96
CA PHE A 41 0.38 -7.79 3.61
C PHE A 41 1.91 -7.67 3.63
N THR A 42 2.56 -8.27 4.63
CA THR A 42 4.03 -8.35 4.77
C THR A 42 4.74 -8.85 3.52
N GLU A 43 4.10 -9.69 2.70
CA GLU A 43 4.68 -10.15 1.42
C GLU A 43 4.81 -9.02 0.38
N TRP A 44 3.99 -7.98 0.46
CA TRP A 44 4.05 -6.81 -0.43
C TRP A 44 4.96 -5.72 0.12
N VAL A 45 4.89 -5.46 1.42
CA VAL A 45 5.70 -4.41 2.06
C VAL A 45 7.08 -4.88 2.50
N GLY A 46 7.32 -6.19 2.57
CA GLY A 46 8.58 -6.79 2.99
C GLY A 46 9.61 -6.99 1.88
N ASN A 47 9.23 -6.79 0.61
CA ASN A 47 10.15 -6.88 -0.53
C ASN A 47 10.12 -5.60 -1.38
N ALA A 48 11.22 -5.36 -2.11
CA ALA A 48 11.34 -4.17 -2.96
C ALA A 48 10.32 -4.21 -4.11
N ALA A 49 10.20 -5.35 -4.80
CA ALA A 49 9.28 -5.51 -5.93
C ALA A 49 7.80 -5.26 -5.56
N GLY A 50 7.39 -5.65 -4.35
CA GLY A 50 6.04 -5.41 -3.85
C GLY A 50 5.84 -3.93 -3.51
N ARG A 51 6.80 -3.28 -2.85
CA ARG A 51 6.77 -1.82 -2.63
C ARG A 51 6.69 -1.06 -3.95
N ASP A 52 7.46 -1.47 -4.96
CA ASP A 52 7.42 -0.88 -6.29
C ASP A 52 6.04 -1.06 -6.95
N ALA A 53 5.43 -2.25 -6.82
CA ALA A 53 4.09 -2.50 -7.33
C ALA A 53 3.00 -1.68 -6.61
N LEU A 54 3.12 -1.52 -5.29
CA LEU A 54 2.24 -0.66 -4.49
C LEU A 54 2.40 0.81 -4.91
N GLY A 55 3.63 1.30 -5.05
CA GLY A 55 3.95 2.65 -5.51
C GLY A 55 3.40 2.93 -6.90
N LEU A 56 3.71 2.05 -7.86
CA LEU A 56 3.21 2.14 -9.25
C LEU A 56 1.68 2.17 -9.30
N TYR A 57 1.00 1.35 -8.50
CA TYR A 57 -0.46 1.36 -8.44
C TYR A 57 -0.99 2.72 -7.94
N LEU A 58 -0.38 3.29 -6.90
CA LEU A 58 -0.77 4.60 -6.38
C LEU A 58 -0.51 5.70 -7.40
N GLU A 59 0.63 5.69 -8.07
CA GLU A 59 0.98 6.66 -9.11
C GLU A 59 0.01 6.58 -10.30
N THR A 60 -0.37 5.37 -10.71
CA THR A 60 -1.27 5.15 -11.86
C THR A 60 -2.73 5.51 -11.54
N ASN A 61 -3.19 5.23 -10.31
CA ASN A 61 -4.57 5.45 -9.91
C ASN A 61 -4.81 6.81 -9.22
N ARG A 62 -3.73 7.56 -8.96
CA ARG A 62 -3.82 8.98 -8.61
C ARG A 62 -4.45 9.71 -9.79
N GLN A 63 -5.70 10.15 -9.64
CA GLN A 63 -6.27 11.08 -10.59
C GLN A 63 -5.56 12.44 -10.43
N PRO A 64 -5.18 13.13 -11.52
CA PRO A 64 -4.84 14.53 -11.43
C PRO A 64 -6.08 15.27 -10.90
N ALA A 65 -5.86 16.09 -9.87
CA ALA A 65 -6.88 17.00 -9.35
C ALA A 65 -7.30 18.00 -10.43
#